data_AF-A0A2D5JIU0-F1
#
_entry.id   AF-A0A2D5JIU0-F1
#
_cell.length_a   1.000
_cell.length_b   1.000
_cell.length_c   1.000
_cell.angle_alpha   90.00
_cell.angle_beta   90.00
_cell.angle_gamma   90.00
#
_symmetry.space_group_name_H-M   'P 1'
#
loop_
_entity.id
_entity.type
_entity.pdbx_description
1 polymer ?
#
loop_
_entity_poly.entity_id
_entity_poly.type
_entity_poly.pdbx_seq_one_letter_code
_entity_poly.pdbx_strand_id
1 'polypeptide(L)'
;SADDYQDSNLEILLGYIILGHENWKDASIKIYSIYEKGTIENQKELLLNLIQKGRLPISPSNINLIERDTNKSVKAIINEQSASADFTMIGFDEEILEKEGTSYFEGYNKLGNILFVNSMNKKEIK
;
A
#
# COMPACT_ATOMS: atom_id res chain seq x y z
N SER A 1 -2.15 -5.67 11.96
CA SER A 1 -1.83 -7.04 12.40
C SER A 1 -0.77 -7.67 11.52
N ALA A 2 -0.26 -8.86 11.84
CA ALA A 2 0.51 -9.66 10.87
C ALA A 2 -0.33 -10.03 9.62
N ASP A 3 -1.66 -9.92 9.73
CA ASP A 3 -2.62 -10.10 8.64
C ASP A 3 -2.57 -8.96 7.61
N ASP A 4 -2.42 -7.68 8.00
CA ASP A 4 -2.43 -6.52 7.08
C ASP A 4 -1.36 -6.59 5.96
N TYR A 5 -0.28 -7.36 6.19
CA TYR A 5 0.79 -7.56 5.20
C TYR A 5 0.60 -8.79 4.30
N GLN A 6 -0.25 -9.75 4.68
CA GLN A 6 -0.66 -10.79 3.74
C GLN A 6 -1.47 -10.19 2.58
N ASP A 7 -2.08 -9.04 2.83
CA ASP A 7 -3.04 -8.36 1.96
C ASP A 7 -2.35 -7.50 0.88
N SER A 8 -1.25 -6.81 1.17
CA SER A 8 -0.61 -5.87 0.21
C SER A 8 0.00 -6.53 -1.04
N ASN A 9 0.08 -7.86 -1.11
CA ASN A 9 0.69 -8.58 -2.25
C ASN A 9 -0.05 -8.31 -3.57
N LEU A 10 -1.38 -8.29 -3.54
CA LEU A 10 -2.19 -8.02 -4.73
C LEU A 10 -2.01 -6.58 -5.22
N GLU A 11 -1.98 -5.62 -4.30
CA GLU A 11 -1.78 -4.19 -4.59
C GLU A 11 -0.43 -3.96 -5.26
N ILE A 12 0.62 -4.55 -4.70
CA ILE A 12 1.98 -4.45 -5.26
C ILE A 12 2.01 -5.11 -6.64
N LEU A 13 1.47 -6.32 -6.78
CA LEU A 13 1.45 -7.01 -8.07
C LEU A 13 0.70 -6.20 -9.13
N LEU A 14 -0.46 -5.63 -8.78
CA LEU A 14 -1.24 -4.79 -9.67
C LEU A 14 -0.46 -3.54 -10.08
N GLY A 15 0.26 -2.92 -9.14
CA GLY A 15 1.15 -1.78 -9.43
C GLY A 15 2.22 -2.14 -10.47
N TYR A 16 2.85 -3.31 -10.35
CA TYR A 16 3.84 -3.79 -11.32
C TYR A 16 3.24 -4.18 -12.68
N ILE A 17 2.01 -4.73 -12.71
CA ILE A 17 1.29 -5.00 -13.96
C ILE A 17 1.01 -3.69 -14.70
N ILE A 18 0.55 -2.64 -14.00
CA ILE A 18 0.32 -1.33 -14.59
C ILE A 18 1.64 -0.72 -15.10
N LEU A 19 2.70 -0.78 -14.30
CA LEU A 19 4.02 -0.27 -14.67
C LEU A 19 4.61 -0.97 -15.91
N GLY A 20 4.29 -2.25 -16.12
CA GLY A 20 4.73 -3.03 -17.28
C GLY A 20 4.03 -2.67 -18.59
N HIS A 21 2.99 -1.83 -18.57
CA HIS A 21 2.27 -1.42 -19.77
C HIS A 21 3.03 -0.33 -20.55
N GLU A 22 2.98 -0.35 -21.88
CA GLU A 22 3.75 0.56 -22.76
C GLU A 22 3.54 2.06 -22.46
N ASN A 23 2.31 2.44 -22.11
CA ASN A 23 1.95 3.81 -21.70
C ASN A 23 2.65 4.28 -20.40
N TRP A 24 3.19 3.37 -19.61
CA TRP A 24 3.87 3.63 -18.33
C TRP A 24 5.37 3.33 -18.39
N LYS A 25 5.95 3.17 -19.59
CA LYS A 25 7.37 2.82 -19.78
C LYS A 25 8.37 3.75 -19.10
N ASP A 26 8.01 5.03 -18.97
CA ASP A 26 8.85 6.07 -18.34
C ASP A 26 8.40 6.38 -16.89
N ALA A 27 7.40 5.66 -16.39
CA ALA A 27 6.89 5.86 -15.04
C ALA A 27 7.82 5.19 -14.00
N SER A 28 7.70 5.66 -12.76
CA SER A 28 8.37 5.06 -11.61
C SER A 28 7.35 4.68 -10.56
N ILE A 29 7.61 3.57 -9.86
CA ILE A 29 6.79 3.12 -8.74
C ILE A 29 7.50 3.47 -7.42
N LYS A 30 6.75 4.06 -6.48
CA LYS A 30 7.16 4.24 -5.09
C LYS A 30 6.16 3.50 -4.21
N ILE A 31 6.64 2.56 -3.43
CA ILE A 31 5.81 1.81 -2.49
C ILE A 31 6.04 2.42 -1.11
N TYR A 32 4.96 2.74 -0.40
CA TYR A 32 4.98 3.24 0.97
C TYR A 32 4.27 2.25 1.87
N SER A 33 4.84 1.98 3.04
CA SER A 33 4.16 1.21 4.08
C SER A 33 4.30 1.91 5.42
N ILE A 34 3.17 2.12 6.10
CA ILE A 34 3.10 2.85 7.37
C ILE A 34 3.14 1.83 8.50
N TYR A 35 4.00 2.06 9.48
CA TYR A 35 4.23 1.13 10.58
C TYR A 35 4.08 1.77 11.94
N GLU A 36 3.60 1.01 12.91
CA GLU A 36 3.47 1.48 14.29
C GLU A 36 4.84 1.60 14.95
N LYS A 37 5.05 2.65 15.74
CA LYS A 37 6.33 2.92 16.40
C LYS A 37 6.87 1.70 17.15
N GLY A 38 8.13 1.36 16.90
CA GLY A 38 8.80 0.22 17.52
C GLY A 38 8.52 -1.14 16.86
N THR A 39 7.79 -1.20 15.74
CA THR A 39 7.52 -2.45 15.00
C THR A 39 8.35 -2.63 13.74
N ILE A 40 9.29 -1.71 13.46
CA ILE A 40 10.04 -1.64 12.19
C ILE A 40 10.80 -2.92 11.85
N GLU A 41 11.52 -3.53 12.80
CA GLU A 41 12.29 -4.74 12.54
C GLU A 41 11.39 -5.92 12.14
N ASN A 42 10.25 -6.09 12.81
CA ASN A 42 9.28 -7.13 12.48
C ASN A 42 8.71 -6.93 11.06
N GLN A 43 8.43 -5.68 10.68
CA GLN A 43 7.92 -5.36 9.35
C GLN A 43 8.97 -5.57 8.26
N LYS A 44 10.22 -5.18 8.50
CA LYS A 44 11.33 -5.45 7.58
C LYS A 44 11.53 -6.95 7.37
N GLU A 45 11.53 -7.73 8.46
CA GLU A 45 11.72 -9.17 8.39
C GLU A 45 10.60 -9.85 7.59
N LEU A 46 9.34 -9.48 7.84
CA LEU A 46 8.19 -9.97 7.10
C LEU A 46 8.30 -9.65 5.61
N LEU A 47 8.64 -8.40 5.28
CA LEU A 47 8.81 -7.95 3.90
C LEU A 47 9.90 -8.74 3.18
N LEU A 48 11.07 -8.89 3.80
CA LEU A 48 12.17 -9.67 3.26
C LEU A 48 11.77 -11.12 3.03
N ASN A 49 10.99 -11.70 3.95
CA ASN A 49 10.47 -13.07 3.82
C ASN A 49 9.57 -13.23 2.58
N LEU A 50 8.67 -12.27 2.33
CA LEU A 50 7.76 -12.30 1.18
C LEU A 50 8.51 -12.19 -0.16
N ILE A 51 9.53 -11.32 -0.21
CA ILE A 51 10.40 -11.15 -1.36
C ILE A 51 11.22 -12.43 -1.61
N GLN A 52 11.87 -12.98 -0.58
CA GLN A 52 12.68 -14.21 -0.68
C GLN A 52 11.87 -15.43 -1.11
N LYS A 53 10.60 -15.51 -0.72
CA LYS A 53 9.68 -16.58 -1.13
C LYS A 53 9.16 -16.42 -2.56
N GLY A 54 9.61 -15.38 -3.29
CA GLY A 54 9.15 -15.08 -4.65
C GLY A 54 7.70 -14.64 -4.73
N ARG A 55 7.07 -14.29 -3.59
CA ARG A 55 5.67 -13.86 -3.52
C ARG A 55 5.50 -12.37 -3.82
N LEU A 56 6.60 -11.63 -3.81
CA LEU A 56 6.66 -10.22 -4.20
C LEU A 56 7.80 -10.02 -5.22
N PRO A 57 7.49 -9.66 -6.48
CA PRO A 57 8.50 -9.52 -7.53
C PRO A 57 9.22 -8.15 -7.46
N ILE A 58 9.77 -7.80 -6.29
CA ILE A 58 10.29 -6.45 -6.02
C ILE A 58 11.60 -6.47 -5.22
N SER A 59 12.42 -5.45 -5.38
CA SER A 59 13.55 -5.21 -4.48
C SER A 59 13.07 -4.60 -3.16
N PRO A 60 13.62 -5.01 -1.99
CA PRO A 60 13.34 -4.35 -0.72
C PRO A 60 13.63 -2.84 -0.73
N SER A 61 14.59 -2.41 -1.57
CA SER A 61 14.96 -1.00 -1.74
C SER A 61 13.86 -0.12 -2.35
N ASN A 62 12.83 -0.72 -2.97
CA ASN A 62 11.72 0.01 -3.57
C ASN A 62 10.60 0.33 -2.56
N ILE A 63 10.73 -0.11 -1.31
CA ILE A 63 9.76 0.14 -0.25
C ILE A 63 10.28 1.17 0.72
N ASN A 64 9.47 2.21 0.92
CA ASN A 64 9.68 3.27 1.87
C ASN A 64 8.83 2.98 3.11
N LEU A 65 9.49 2.59 4.19
CA LEU A 65 8.85 2.39 5.48
C LEU A 65 8.70 3.74 6.19
N ILE A 66 7.48 4.10 6.56
CA ILE A 66 7.14 5.35 7.23
C ILE A 66 6.67 5.02 8.64
N GLU A 67 7.39 5.52 9.65
CA GLU A 67 6.92 5.42 11.03
C GLU A 67 5.65 6.26 11.20
N ARG A 68 4.62 5.69 11.81
CA ARG A 68 3.38 6.39 12.11
C ARG A 68 3.63 7.51 13.12
N ASP A 69 3.44 8.74 12.68
CA ASP A 69 3.31 9.89 13.56
C ASP A 69 1.92 9.89 14.19
N THR A 70 1.84 9.68 15.50
CA THR A 70 0.56 9.65 16.23
C THR A 70 -0.18 10.99 16.19
N ASN A 71 0.50 12.09 15.82
CA ASN A 71 -0.11 13.41 15.65
C ASN A 71 -0.73 13.62 14.27
N LYS A 72 -0.50 12.70 13.32
CA LYS A 72 -1.02 12.77 11.96
C LYS A 72 -1.95 11.58 11.68
N SER A 73 -3.03 11.84 10.96
CA SER A 73 -3.83 10.75 10.41
C SER A 73 -3.06 10.05 9.29
N VAL A 74 -3.36 8.76 9.08
CA VAL A 74 -2.83 7.99 7.92
C VAL A 74 -3.12 8.72 6.60
N LYS A 75 -4.34 9.28 6.47
CA LYS A 75 -4.75 10.08 5.32
C LYS A 75 -3.89 11.33 5.11
N ALA A 76 -3.45 11.99 6.19
CA ALA A 76 -2.53 13.13 6.08
C ALA A 76 -1.15 12.70 5.58
N ILE A 77 -0.64 11.57 6.07
CA ILE A 77 0.64 10.99 5.61
C ILE A 77 0.56 10.65 4.12
N ILE A 78 -0.50 9.97 3.67
CA ILE A 78 -0.70 9.62 2.26
C ILE A 78 -0.74 10.89 1.38
N ASN A 79 -1.50 11.91 1.79
CA ASN A 79 -1.56 13.19 1.08
C ASN A 79 -0.21 13.90 0.98
N GLU A 80 0.65 13.80 2.01
CA GLU A 80 1.99 14.42 2.00
C GLU A 80 2.97 13.67 1.10
N GLN A 81 2.95 12.34 1.11
CA GLN A 81 3.93 11.50 0.42
C GLN A 81 3.62 11.26 -1.06
N SER A 82 2.34 11.38 -1.44
CA SER A 82 1.85 11.04 -2.78
C SER A 82 1.32 12.24 -3.58
N ALA A 83 1.48 13.48 -3.08
CA ALA A 83 0.96 14.68 -3.74
C ALA A 83 1.49 14.90 -5.18
N SER A 84 2.69 14.40 -5.49
CA SER A 84 3.29 14.52 -6.82
C SER A 84 3.08 13.28 -7.71
N ALA A 85 2.26 12.32 -7.29
CA ALA A 85 2.00 11.11 -8.06
C ALA A 85 0.87 11.33 -9.06
N ASP A 86 1.06 10.92 -10.32
CA ASP A 86 0.02 10.95 -11.35
C ASP A 86 -1.11 9.96 -11.07
N PHE A 87 -0.78 8.86 -10.36
CA PHE A 87 -1.67 7.80 -9.95
C PHE A 87 -1.26 7.25 -8.58
N THR A 88 -2.22 7.11 -7.68
CA THR A 88 -2.03 6.55 -6.33
C THR A 88 -2.93 5.34 -6.14
N MET A 89 -2.33 4.22 -5.74
CA MET A 89 -3.07 3.04 -5.28
C MET A 89 -3.08 3.05 -3.75
N ILE A 90 -4.26 2.89 -3.16
CA ILE A 90 -4.44 2.89 -1.71
C ILE A 90 -5.11 1.59 -1.29
N GLY A 91 -4.38 0.78 -0.54
CA GLY A 91 -4.92 -0.39 0.16
C GLY A 91 -5.87 0.03 1.27
N PHE A 92 -7.00 -0.66 1.38
CA PHE A 92 -7.94 -0.44 2.47
C PHE A 92 -8.42 -1.73 3.11
N ASP A 93 -8.71 -1.63 4.40
CA ASP A 93 -9.21 -2.70 5.24
C ASP A 93 -10.75 -2.60 5.34
N GLU A 94 -11.43 -3.74 5.22
CA GLU A 94 -12.88 -3.82 5.27
C GLU A 94 -13.44 -3.41 6.64
N GLU A 95 -12.78 -3.76 7.74
CA GLU A 95 -13.20 -3.36 9.09
C GLU A 95 -13.09 -1.84 9.31
N ILE A 96 -12.12 -1.19 8.68
CA ILE A 96 -12.01 0.28 8.71
C ILE A 96 -13.13 0.90 7.87
N LEU A 97 -13.40 0.34 6.70
CA LEU A 97 -14.49 0.80 5.83
C LEU A 97 -15.86 0.64 6.50
N GLU A 98 -16.12 -0.44 7.22
CA GLU A 98 -17.37 -0.64 7.98
C GLU A 98 -17.59 0.44 9.04
N LYS A 99 -16.51 0.95 9.66
CA LYS A 99 -16.57 2.00 10.69
C LYS A 99 -16.72 3.39 10.09
N GLU A 100 -15.98 3.69 9.02
CA GLU A 100 -15.89 5.03 8.44
C GLU A 100 -16.89 5.28 7.29
N GLY A 101 -17.43 4.22 6.68
CA GLY A 101 -18.33 4.29 5.54
C GLY A 101 -17.70 5.06 4.37
N THR A 102 -18.52 5.84 3.66
CA THR A 102 -18.08 6.60 2.48
C THR A 102 -17.02 7.65 2.79
N SER A 103 -16.95 8.13 4.03
CA SER A 103 -15.96 9.13 4.45
C SER A 103 -14.51 8.63 4.36
N TYR A 104 -14.32 7.30 4.33
CA TYR A 104 -13.03 6.68 4.09
C TYR A 104 -12.40 7.17 2.77
N PHE A 105 -13.20 7.23 1.70
CA PHE A 105 -12.78 7.58 0.34
C PHE A 105 -12.63 9.09 0.10
N GLU A 106 -12.96 9.92 1.08
CA GLU A 106 -12.90 11.38 0.99
C GLU A 106 -11.58 11.94 1.59
N GLY A 107 -11.26 13.21 1.34
CA GLY A 107 -10.14 13.90 2.01
C GLY A 107 -8.75 13.66 1.41
N TYR A 108 -8.67 13.09 0.21
CA TYR A 108 -7.46 12.94 -0.59
C TYR A 108 -7.26 14.10 -1.59
N ASN A 109 -7.57 15.32 -1.16
CA ASN A 109 -7.69 16.50 -2.03
C ASN A 109 -6.38 16.93 -2.70
N LYS A 110 -5.23 16.39 -2.27
CA LYS A 110 -3.92 16.69 -2.84
C LYS A 110 -3.46 15.66 -3.87
N LEU A 111 -4.21 14.57 -4.05
CA LEU A 111 -3.84 13.49 -4.94
C LEU A 111 -4.52 13.64 -6.30
N GLY A 112 -3.87 13.12 -7.35
CA GLY A 112 -4.43 12.99 -8.69
C GLY A 112 -5.41 11.81 -8.78
N ASN A 113 -5.16 10.90 -9.70
CA ASN A 113 -6.00 9.71 -9.86
C ASN A 113 -5.76 8.73 -8.69
N ILE A 114 -6.86 8.22 -8.12
CA ILE A 114 -6.79 7.29 -6.99
C ILE A 114 -7.51 5.99 -7.35
N LEU A 115 -6.86 4.85 -7.08
CA LEU A 115 -7.48 3.54 -7.08
C LEU A 115 -7.44 2.97 -5.66
N PHE A 116 -8.61 2.77 -5.08
CA PHE A 116 -8.74 2.02 -3.83
C PHE A 116 -8.78 0.53 -4.14
N VAL A 117 -7.92 -0.24 -3.47
CA VAL A 117 -7.82 -1.68 -3.67
C VAL A 117 -8.02 -2.35 -2.32
N ASN A 118 -8.80 -3.42 -2.34
CA ASN A 118 -8.92 -4.34 -1.23
C ASN A 118 -8.57 -5.73 -1.73
N SER A 119 -7.63 -6.35 -1.04
CA SER A 119 -7.07 -7.68 -1.31
C SER A 119 -7.62 -8.76 -0.39
N MET A 120 -8.51 -8.41 0.54
CA MET A 120 -9.28 -9.37 1.33
C MET A 120 -10.17 -10.18 0.39
N ASN A 121 -9.69 -11.37 0.07
CA ASN A 121 -10.45 -12.61 0.09
C ASN A 121 -9.56 -13.73 -0.46
N LYS A 122 -9.09 -14.59 0.44
CA LYS A 122 -8.80 -15.96 0.05
C LYS A 122 -10.14 -16.62 -0.28
N LYS A 123 -10.58 -16.54 -1.54
CA LYS A 123 -11.58 -17.51 -2.00
C LYS A 123 -10.93 -18.88 -1.86
N GLU A 124 -11.38 -19.69 -0.91
CA GLU A 124 -11.19 -21.13 -1.04
C GLU A 124 -11.83 -21.51 -2.37
N ILE A 125 -10.99 -21.87 -3.35
CA ILE A 125 -11.46 -22.59 -4.52
C ILE A 125 -11.85 -23.97 -3.98
N LYS A 126 -13.15 -24.19 -3.82
CA LYS A 126 -13.72 -25.53 -3.63
C LYS A 126 -13.70 -26.29 -4.95
#